data_AF-A0A926CGH1-F1
#
_entry.id   AF-A0A926CGH1-F1
#
_cell.length_a   1.000
_cell.length_b   1.000
_cell.length_c   1.000
_cell.angle_alpha   90.00
_cell.angle_beta   90.00
_cell.angle_gamma   90.00
#
_symmetry.space_group_name_H-M   'P 1'
#
loop_
_entity.id
_entity.type
_entity.pdbx_description
1 polymer ?
#
loop_
_entity_poly.entity_id
_entity_poly.type
_entity_poly.pdbx_seq_one_letter_code
_entity_poly.pdbx_strand_id
1 'polypeptide(L)'
;MVQKQVRLDYPEVLRALGHFIQREHLSEVSISEFDRGWVISGLTFKTTMQGFIRVPADFVVSHDDIRALSEQLLTLRIRAQPERRGWLR
;
A
#
# COMPACT_ATOMS: atom_id res chain seq x y z
N MET A 1 15.74 20.64 -13.86
CA MET A 1 14.42 20.95 -13.27
C MET A 1 14.35 20.24 -11.93
N VAL A 2 14.36 20.98 -10.82
CA VAL A 2 14.24 20.36 -9.48
C VAL A 2 12.76 20.07 -9.28
N GLN A 3 12.35 18.79 -9.43
CA GLN A 3 11.00 18.38 -9.06
C GLN A 3 10.81 18.67 -7.58
N LYS A 4 9.89 19.58 -7.28
CA LYS A 4 9.48 19.89 -5.91
C LYS A 4 8.74 18.65 -5.38
N GLN A 5 9.48 17.73 -4.77
CA GLN A 5 8.92 16.52 -4.17
C GLN A 5 7.91 16.96 -3.11
N VAL A 6 6.63 16.79 -3.41
CA VAL A 6 5.56 16.93 -2.42
C VAL A 6 5.86 15.88 -1.35
N ARG A 7 6.11 16.32 -0.12
CA ARG A 7 6.25 15.44 1.04
C ARG A 7 4.87 14.87 1.33
N LEU A 8 4.76 13.54 1.39
CA LEU A 8 3.54 12.87 1.82
C LEU A 8 3.46 12.96 3.34
N ASP A 9 2.26 13.19 3.86
CA ASP A 9 2.05 13.17 5.29
C ASP A 9 2.13 11.73 5.82
N TYR A 10 2.68 11.55 7.02
CA TYR A 10 2.90 10.23 7.60
C TYR A 10 1.64 9.34 7.63
N PRO A 11 0.42 9.87 7.93
CA PRO A 11 -0.80 9.07 7.82
C PRO A 11 -1.12 8.58 6.40
N GLU A 12 -0.76 9.33 5.36
CA GLU A 12 -0.96 8.91 3.96
C GLU A 12 0.01 7.80 3.59
N VAL A 13 1.26 7.91 4.04
CA VAL A 13 2.28 6.86 3.92
C VAL A 13 1.77 5.56 4.55
N LEU A 14 1.27 5.60 5.79
CA LEU A 14 0.73 4.42 6.46
C LEU A 14 -0.47 3.81 5.73
N ARG A 15 -1.34 4.62 5.12
CA ARG A 15 -2.45 4.11 4.30
C ARG A 15 -1.94 3.40 3.03
N ALA A 16 -0.95 3.99 2.36
CA ALA A 16 -0.33 3.39 1.18
C ALA A 16 0.35 2.06 1.51
N LEU A 17 1.14 2.02 2.59
CA LEU A 17 1.77 0.80 3.11
C LEU A 17 0.72 -0.26 3.49
N GLY A 18 -0.35 0.13 4.19
CA GLY A 18 -1.43 -0.77 4.57
C GLY A 18 -2.14 -1.37 3.36
N HIS A 19 -2.40 -0.57 2.32
CA HIS A 19 -2.97 -1.07 1.08
C HIS A 19 -2.03 -2.05 0.36
N PHE A 20 -0.74 -1.75 0.31
CA PHE A 20 0.27 -2.65 -0.24
C PHE A 20 0.28 -4.00 0.52
N ILE A 21 0.33 -3.96 1.85
CA ILE A 21 0.31 -5.15 2.71
C ILE A 21 -0.92 -6.03 2.45
N GLN A 22 -2.10 -5.40 2.29
CA GLN A 22 -3.33 -6.11 1.97
C GLN A 22 -3.30 -6.76 0.59
N ARG A 23 -2.77 -6.04 -0.41
CA ARG A 23 -2.65 -6.53 -1.79
C ARG A 23 -1.71 -7.72 -1.90
N GLU A 24 -0.60 -7.70 -1.17
CA GLU A 24 0.39 -8.79 -1.14
C GLU A 24 -0.01 -9.93 -0.17
N HIS A 25 -1.19 -9.83 0.46
CA HIS A 25 -1.71 -10.80 1.43
C HIS A 25 -0.74 -11.12 2.58
N LEU A 26 -0.03 -10.12 3.07
CA LEU A 26 0.96 -10.30 4.13
C LEU A 26 0.29 -10.38 5.51
N SER A 27 0.80 -11.27 6.32
CA SER A 27 0.45 -11.48 7.73
C SER A 27 1.71 -11.40 8.60
N GLU A 28 1.54 -11.18 9.91
CA GLU A 28 2.68 -11.06 10.85
C GLU A 28 3.70 -10.00 10.40
N VAL A 29 3.18 -8.83 10.02
CA VAL A 29 3.95 -7.81 9.30
C VAL A 29 4.82 -6.96 10.24
N SER A 30 6.05 -6.74 9.82
CA SER A 30 6.97 -5.73 10.33
C SER A 30 7.21 -4.66 9.27
N ILE A 31 7.19 -3.38 9.67
CA ILE A 31 7.51 -2.25 8.81
C ILE A 31 8.69 -1.52 9.44
N SER A 32 9.78 -1.39 8.69
CA SER A 32 10.98 -0.67 9.11
C SER A 32 11.26 0.48 8.15
N GLU A 33 11.36 1.70 8.67
CA GLU A 33 11.72 2.88 7.89
C GLU A 33 13.25 3.04 7.81
N PHE A 34 13.74 3.49 6.65
CA PHE A 34 15.14 3.84 6.43
C PHE A 34 15.24 5.02 5.45
N ASP A 35 16.43 5.59 5.29
CA ASP A 35 16.65 6.84 4.54
C ASP A 35 16.06 6.88 3.12
N ARG A 36 15.90 5.74 2.45
CA ARG A 36 15.37 5.67 1.08
C ARG A 36 13.98 5.03 0.96
N GLY A 37 13.35 4.64 2.05
CA GLY A 37 11.97 4.17 2.04
C GLY A 37 11.65 3.24 3.21
N TRP A 38 10.97 2.14 2.92
CA TRP A 38 10.52 1.18 3.90
C TRP A 38 10.86 -0.25 3.50
N VAL A 39 11.18 -1.07 4.49
CA VAL A 39 11.22 -2.52 4.36
C VAL A 39 9.97 -3.07 5.01
N ILE A 40 9.24 -3.89 4.27
CA ILE A 40 8.06 -4.61 4.75
C ILE A 40 8.40 -6.09 4.74
N SER A 41 8.39 -6.70 5.92
CA SER A 41 8.63 -8.13 6.11
C SER A 41 7.38 -8.78 6.67
N GLY A 42 7.08 -10.00 6.26
CA GLY A 42 5.96 -10.76 6.81
C GLY A 42 5.86 -12.16 6.22
N LEU A 43 4.71 -12.80 6.43
CA LEU A 43 4.37 -14.10 5.89
C LEU A 43 3.26 -13.99 4.84
N THR A 44 3.46 -14.63 3.70
CA THR A 44 2.42 -14.81 2.66
C THR A 44 2.14 -16.29 2.42
N PHE A 45 1.07 -16.61 1.69
CA PHE A 45 0.70 -17.98 1.36
C PHE A 45 1.18 -18.34 -0.04
N LYS A 46 1.79 -19.51 -0.16
CA LYS A 46 2.12 -20.12 -1.46
C LYS A 46 1.32 -21.39 -1.65
N THR A 47 0.63 -21.48 -2.79
CA THR A 47 -0.09 -22.70 -3.18
C THR A 47 0.91 -23.81 -3.55
N THR A 48 0.62 -25.01 -3.08
CA THR A 48 1.37 -26.25 -3.31
C THR A 48 0.41 -27.36 -3.73
N MET A 49 0.93 -28.49 -4.22
CA MET A 49 0.11 -29.64 -4.61
C MET A 49 -0.72 -30.22 -3.46
N GLN A 50 -0.31 -30.00 -2.20
CA GLN A 50 -1.02 -30.49 -1.00
C GLN A 50 -1.82 -29.42 -0.24
N GLY A 51 -1.92 -28.19 -0.75
CA GLY A 51 -2.61 -27.08 -0.07
C GLY A 51 -1.78 -25.80 -0.05
N PHE A 52 -1.72 -25.11 1.09
CA PHE A 52 -1.01 -23.84 1.24
C PHE A 52 0.06 -23.92 2.32
N ILE A 53 1.20 -23.29 2.07
CA ILE A 53 2.24 -23.07 3.07
C ILE A 53 2.43 -21.58 3.31
N ARG A 54 2.78 -21.21 4.55
CA ARG A 54 3.24 -19.85 4.86
C ARG A 54 4.72 -19.75 4.53
N VAL A 55 5.09 -18.71 3.81
CA VAL A 55 6.49 -18.42 3.45
C VAL A 55 6.83 -16.98 3.81
N PRO A 56 8.04 -16.70 4.30
CA PRO A 56 8.50 -15.34 4.52
C PRO A 56 8.58 -14.59 3.19
N ALA A 57 8.22 -13.32 3.23
CA ALA A 57 8.32 -12.41 2.10
C ALA A 57 8.77 -11.03 2.59
N ASP A 58 9.78 -10.49 1.91
CA ASP A 58 10.38 -9.20 2.20
C ASP A 58 10.28 -8.30 0.97
N PHE A 59 9.86 -7.06 1.18
CA PHE A 59 9.69 -6.06 0.15
C PHE A 59 10.42 -4.79 0.55
N VAL A 60 11.13 -4.20 -0.41
CA VAL A 60 11.68 -2.86 -0.29
C VAL A 60 10.79 -1.93 -1.09
N VAL A 61 10.23 -0.93 -0.42
CA VAL A 61 9.31 0.05 -1.01
C VAL A 61 9.98 1.41 -0.91
N SER A 62 10.28 2.02 -2.06
CA SER A 62 10.90 3.35 -2.10
C SER A 62 9.91 4.47 -1.82
N HIS A 63 10.42 5.67 -1.55
CA HIS A 63 9.58 6.88 -1.47
C HIS A 63 8.74 7.13 -2.71
N ASP A 64 9.27 6.82 -3.90
CA ASP A 64 8.55 7.00 -5.16
C ASP A 64 7.46 5.94 -5.34
N ASP A 65 7.69 4.71 -4.88
CA ASP A 65 6.67 3.65 -4.88
C ASP A 65 5.49 4.02 -3.97
N ILE A 66 5.77 4.57 -2.78
CA ILE A 66 4.71 5.05 -1.87
C ILE A 66 3.89 6.18 -2.49
N ARG A 67 4.54 7.08 -3.23
CA ARG A 67 3.84 8.14 -3.96
C ARG A 67 2.90 7.56 -5.01
N ALA A 68 3.40 6.63 -5.82
CA ALA A 68 2.57 5.94 -6.83
C ALA A 68 1.40 5.19 -6.19
N LEU A 69 1.63 4.49 -5.07
CA LEU A 69 0.58 3.79 -4.32
C LEU A 69 -0.47 4.76 -3.74
N SER A 70 -0.05 5.91 -3.21
CA SER A 70 -0.96 6.93 -2.68
C SER A 70 -1.85 7.52 -3.79
N GLU A 71 -1.30 7.80 -4.96
CA GLU A 71 -2.05 8.28 -6.13
C GLU A 71 -3.07 7.25 -6.64
N GLN A 72 -2.70 5.96 -6.66
CA GLN A 72 -3.61 4.88 -6.98
C GLN A 72 -4.79 4.81 -5.99
N LEU A 73 -4.51 4.92 -4.69
CA LEU A 73 -5.54 4.94 -3.65
C LEU A 73 -6.49 6.13 -3.78
N LEU A 74 -5.97 7.32 -4.06
CA LEU A 74 -6.79 8.51 -4.32
C LEU A 74 -7.71 8.29 -5.54
N THR A 75 -7.18 7.70 -6.61
CA THR A 75 -7.95 7.39 -7.81
C THR A 75 -9.07 6.39 -7.52
N LEU A 76 -8.79 5.33 -6.77
CA LEU A 76 -9.79 4.34 -6.35
C LEU A 76 -10.87 4.98 -5.48
N ARG A 77 -10.50 5.86 -4.54
CA ARG A 77 -11.45 6.58 -3.68
C ARG A 77 -12.38 7.49 -4.47
N ILE A 78 -11.85 8.23 -5.46
CA ILE A 78 -12.64 9.11 -6.32
C ILE A 78 -13.65 8.29 -7.13
N ARG A 79 -13.24 7.13 -7.67
CA ARG A 79 -14.15 6.23 -8.42
C ARG A 79 -15.18 5.53 -7.53
N ALA A 80 -14.86 5.27 -6.27
CA ALA A 80 -15.74 4.59 -5.32
C ALA A 80 -16.80 5.50 -4.69
N GLN A 81 -16.76 6.82 -4.90
CA GLN A 81 -17.87 7.69 -4.52
C GLN A 81 -19.00 7.54 -5.55
N PRO A 82 -20.14 6.92 -5.21
CA PRO A 82 -21.32 7.07 -6.04
C PRO A 82 -21.67 8.56 -6.07
N GLU A 83 -21.92 9.12 -7.26
CA GLU A 83 -22.57 10.41 -7.39
C GLU A 83 -23.73 10.43 -6.39
N ARG A 84 -23.66 11.32 -5.38
CA ARG A 84 -24.82 11.64 -4.56
C ARG A 84 -25.84 12.33 -5.48
N ARG A 85 -26.54 11.55 -6.31
CA ARG A 85 -27.76 11.99 -7.00
C ARG A 85 -28.70 12.43 -5.89
N GLY A 86 -29.03 13.72 -5.91
CA GLY A 86 -29.81 14.39 -4.88
C GLY A 86 -31.12 13.67 -4.60
N TRP A 87 -31.34 13.34 -3.32
CA TRP A 87 -32.65 13.06 -2.79
C TRP A 87 -33.14 14.35 -2.14
N LEU A 88 -33.57 15.30 -2.97
CA LEU A 88 -34.38 16.44 -2.58
C LEU A 88 -35.54 16.53 -3.57
N ARG A 89 -36.62 15.84 -3.23
CA ARG A 89 -38.00 16.23 -3.55
C ARG A 89 -38.80 16.12 -2.26
#